data_AF-A0A7L0QRG3-F1
#
_entry.id   AF-A0A7L0QRG3-F1
#
_cell.length_a   1.000
_cell.length_b   1.000
_cell.length_c   1.000
_cell.angle_alpha   90.00
_cell.angle_beta   90.00
_cell.angle_gamma   90.00
#
_symmetry.space_group_name_H-M   'P 1'
#
loop_
_entity.id
_entity.type
_entity.pdbx_description
1 polymer ?
#
loop_
_entity_poly.entity_id
_entity_poly.type
_entity_poly.pdbx_seq_one_letter_code
_entity_poly.pdbx_strand_id
1 'polypeptide(L)'
;ASLGLFRGPDQCCREHDQCWAQITALQFNYGIRNYRLHTVSHCDCDTRFRQCLLAINDTVSNIIGVTFFNLLEVPCFVLEESEECIQWHWWGGCERYGVVPLARMVQQNQYHPSLPAE
;
A
#
# COMPACT_ATOMS: atom_id res chain seq x y z
N ALA A 1 -7.27 -10.94 -19.91
CA ALA A 1 -6.33 -11.83 -19.19
C ALA A 1 -7.14 -12.71 -18.26
N SER A 2 -6.91 -14.04 -18.26
CA SER A 2 -7.61 -14.97 -17.36
C SER A 2 -7.21 -14.70 -15.90
N LEU A 3 -8.18 -14.68 -15.00
CA LEU A 3 -7.92 -14.89 -13.57
C LEU A 3 -7.15 -16.23 -13.41
N GLY A 4 -6.27 -16.34 -12.42
CA GLY A 4 -5.55 -17.58 -12.14
C GLY A 4 -6.49 -18.64 -11.54
N LEU A 5 -5.91 -19.71 -10.98
CA LEU A 5 -6.67 -20.86 -10.48
C LEU A 5 -7.68 -20.46 -9.39
N PHE A 6 -7.35 -19.45 -8.58
CA PHE A 6 -8.17 -18.94 -7.49
C PHE A 6 -8.76 -17.58 -7.86
N ARG A 7 -9.87 -17.61 -8.62
CA ARG A 7 -10.44 -16.40 -9.24
C ARG A 7 -10.73 -15.26 -8.26
N GLY A 8 -11.26 -15.57 -7.08
CA GLY A 8 -11.57 -14.58 -6.05
C GLY A 8 -10.31 -13.88 -5.54
N PRO A 9 -9.38 -14.62 -4.88
CA PRO A 9 -8.15 -14.03 -4.36
C PRO A 9 -7.33 -13.28 -5.43
N ASP A 10 -7.25 -13.84 -6.64
CA ASP A 10 -6.53 -13.21 -7.75
C ASP A 10 -7.16 -11.88 -8.18
N GLN A 11 -8.49 -11.75 -8.09
CA GLN A 11 -9.15 -10.48 -8.35
C GLN A 11 -8.74 -9.43 -7.30
N CYS A 12 -8.76 -9.79 -6.00
CA CYS A 12 -8.34 -8.87 -4.94
C CYS A 12 -6.89 -8.40 -5.12
N CYS A 13 -5.97 -9.31 -5.45
CA CYS A 13 -4.57 -8.96 -5.70
C CYS A 13 -4.42 -8.06 -6.93
N ARG A 14 -5.11 -8.34 -8.03
CA ARG A 14 -5.04 -7.49 -9.23
C ARG A 14 -5.57 -6.08 -9.00
N GLU A 15 -6.64 -5.94 -8.23
CA GLU A 15 -7.17 -4.63 -7.85
C GLU A 15 -6.19 -3.88 -6.93
N HIS A 16 -5.52 -4.60 -6.01
CA HIS A 16 -4.49 -4.04 -5.14
C HIS A 16 -3.23 -3.58 -5.90
N ASP A 17 -2.77 -4.37 -6.86
CA ASP A 17 -1.62 -4.05 -7.72
C ASP A 17 -1.85 -2.79 -8.59
N GLN A 18 -3.10 -2.40 -8.80
CA GLN A 18 -3.50 -1.20 -9.54
C GLN A 18 -3.73 0.00 -8.62
N CYS A 19 -3.17 -0.01 -7.42
CA CYS A 19 -3.29 1.10 -6.47
C CYS A 19 -2.83 2.42 -7.11
N TRP A 20 -3.61 3.47 -6.89
CA TRP A 20 -3.39 4.79 -7.47
C TRP A 20 -2.11 5.47 -6.96
N ALA A 21 -1.64 5.11 -5.76
CA ALA A 21 -0.36 5.55 -5.22
C ALA A 21 0.38 4.39 -4.57
N GLN A 22 1.61 4.19 -5.04
CA GLN A 22 2.52 3.18 -4.54
C GLN A 22 3.96 3.68 -4.58
N ILE A 23 4.80 3.10 -3.73
CA ILE A 23 6.25 3.31 -3.70
C ILE A 23 6.88 1.94 -3.87
N THR A 24 7.38 1.65 -5.07
CA THR A 24 7.96 0.34 -5.38
C THR A 24 9.24 0.10 -4.60
N ALA A 25 9.72 -1.14 -4.59
CA ALA A 25 10.94 -1.51 -3.90
C ALA A 25 12.12 -0.59 -4.30
N LEU A 26 12.84 -0.06 -3.32
CA LEU A 26 14.01 0.82 -3.48
C LEU A 26 13.72 2.20 -4.12
N GLN A 27 12.47 2.49 -4.47
CA GLN A 27 12.07 3.76 -5.06
C GLN A 27 12.15 4.90 -4.02
N PHE A 28 12.51 6.10 -4.49
CA PHE A 28 12.25 7.34 -3.77
C PHE A 28 11.06 8.04 -4.41
N ASN A 29 10.02 8.27 -3.63
CA ASN A 29 8.80 8.96 -4.06
C ASN A 29 8.10 9.59 -2.86
N TYR A 30 7.27 10.62 -3.07
CA TYR A 30 6.52 11.31 -2.01
C TYR A 30 7.38 11.70 -0.79
N GLY A 31 8.63 12.12 -1.04
CA GLY A 31 9.56 12.55 0.01
C GLY A 31 10.23 11.44 0.83
N ILE A 32 9.96 10.15 0.55
CA ILE A 32 10.55 9.02 1.30
C ILE A 32 11.20 7.98 0.38
N ARG A 33 12.20 7.26 0.90
CA ARG A 33 12.80 6.07 0.26
C ARG A 33 12.17 4.81 0.81
N ASN A 34 11.63 3.95 -0.06
CA ASN A 34 11.22 2.61 0.32
C ASN A 34 12.43 1.66 0.33
N TYR A 35 13.07 1.46 1.49
CA TYR A 35 14.20 0.53 1.62
C TYR A 35 13.80 -0.97 1.57
N ARG A 36 12.50 -1.28 1.49
CA ARG A 36 11.99 -2.65 1.44
C ARG A 36 12.14 -3.24 0.04
N LEU A 37 12.18 -4.56 -0.05
CA LEU A 37 12.22 -5.32 -1.31
C LEU A 37 10.83 -5.60 -1.89
N HIS A 38 9.79 -4.95 -1.37
CA HIS A 38 8.42 -5.04 -1.85
C HIS A 38 7.80 -3.64 -1.96
N THR A 39 6.74 -3.54 -2.75
CA THR A 39 5.96 -2.31 -2.93
C THR A 39 5.19 -1.98 -1.65
N VAL A 40 5.19 -0.70 -1.27
CA VAL A 40 4.30 -0.15 -0.24
C VAL A 40 3.21 0.64 -0.96
N SER A 41 1.95 0.42 -0.60
CA SER A 41 0.78 1.04 -1.25
C SER A 41 0.07 2.03 -0.32
N HIS A 42 -0.84 2.83 -0.87
CA HIS A 42 -1.67 3.74 -0.08
C HIS A 42 -2.61 2.96 0.86
N CYS A 43 -2.82 3.46 2.08
CA CYS A 43 -3.60 2.76 3.10
C CYS A 43 -5.06 2.45 2.69
N ASP A 44 -5.66 3.27 1.82
CA ASP A 44 -7.00 2.99 1.28
C ASP A 44 -7.02 1.74 0.38
N CYS A 45 -5.97 1.54 -0.41
CA CYS A 45 -5.83 0.35 -1.26
C CYS A 45 -5.71 -0.91 -0.40
N ASP A 46 -4.88 -0.86 0.64
CA ASP A 46 -4.67 -2.00 1.53
C ASP A 46 -5.92 -2.28 2.39
N THR A 47 -6.67 -1.25 2.77
CA THR A 47 -7.95 -1.41 3.47
C THR A 47 -8.98 -2.12 2.59
N ARG A 48 -9.10 -1.70 1.32
CA ARG A 48 -9.97 -2.38 0.34
C ARG A 48 -9.49 -3.81 0.06
N PHE A 49 -8.18 -4.03 -0.02
CA PHE A 49 -7.60 -5.35 -0.20
C PHE A 49 -7.97 -6.28 0.97
N ARG A 50 -7.77 -5.82 2.21
CA ARG A 50 -8.19 -6.55 3.43
C ARG A 50 -9.67 -6.90 3.40
N GLN A 51 -10.53 -5.95 3.05
CA GLN A 51 -11.98 -6.17 2.96
C GLN A 51 -12.35 -7.16 1.85
N CYS A 52 -11.69 -7.10 0.70
CA CYS A 52 -11.91 -8.01 -0.42
C CYS A 52 -11.60 -9.46 -0.02
N LEU A 53 -10.44 -9.69 0.61
CA LEU A 53 -10.03 -11.00 1.10
C LEU A 53 -10.99 -11.56 2.18
N LEU A 54 -11.41 -10.71 3.12
CA LEU A 54 -12.38 -11.07 4.16
C LEU A 54 -13.76 -11.39 3.57
N ALA A 55 -14.17 -10.74 2.48
CA ALA A 55 -15.45 -11.00 1.82
C ALA A 55 -15.47 -12.35 1.08
N ILE A 56 -14.33 -12.80 0.55
CA ILE A 56 -14.20 -14.12 -0.07
C ILE A 56 -14.15 -15.21 1.00
N ASN A 57 -13.36 -15.00 2.06
CA ASN A 57 -13.24 -15.88 3.22
C ASN A 57 -12.92 -17.36 2.89
N ASP A 58 -12.13 -17.63 1.85
CA ASP A 58 -11.62 -18.97 1.56
C ASP A 58 -10.21 -19.20 2.12
N THR A 59 -9.73 -20.44 2.07
CA THR A 59 -8.41 -20.81 2.59
C THR A 59 -7.28 -19.97 1.97
N VAL A 60 -7.35 -19.70 0.66
CA VAL A 60 -6.29 -18.97 -0.05
C VAL A 60 -6.31 -17.49 0.30
N SER A 61 -7.49 -16.86 0.33
CA SER A 61 -7.67 -15.46 0.75
C SER A 61 -7.18 -15.24 2.17
N ASN A 62 -7.47 -16.18 3.08
CA ASN A 62 -7.04 -16.11 4.46
C ASN A 62 -5.53 -16.30 4.61
N ILE A 63 -4.90 -17.19 3.85
CA ILE A 63 -3.43 -17.32 3.82
C ILE A 63 -2.79 -16.02 3.31
N ILE A 64 -3.30 -15.43 2.22
CA ILE A 64 -2.80 -14.16 1.68
C ILE A 64 -2.94 -13.05 2.73
N GLY A 65 -4.13 -12.91 3.33
CA GLY A 65 -4.40 -11.89 4.33
C GLY A 65 -3.50 -12.01 5.57
N VAL A 66 -3.39 -13.20 6.15
CA VAL A 66 -2.50 -13.45 7.29
C VAL A 66 -1.04 -13.20 6.93
N THR A 67 -0.60 -13.61 5.74
CA THR A 67 0.79 -13.39 5.30
C THR A 67 1.09 -11.90 5.17
N PHE A 68 0.22 -11.14 4.51
CA PHE A 68 0.43 -9.72 4.24
C PHE A 68 0.34 -8.86 5.51
N PHE A 69 -0.75 -8.99 6.27
CA PHE A 69 -1.08 -8.08 7.37
C PHE A 69 -0.53 -8.51 8.74
N ASN A 70 -0.22 -9.80 8.94
CA ASN A 70 0.18 -10.31 10.26
C ASN A 70 1.61 -10.86 10.29
N LEU A 71 2.04 -11.59 9.25
CA LEU A 71 3.38 -12.18 9.22
C LEU A 71 4.43 -11.20 8.71
N LEU A 72 4.17 -10.58 7.55
CA LEU A 72 5.09 -9.61 6.95
C LEU A 72 4.90 -8.21 7.52
N GLU A 73 3.75 -7.96 8.15
CA GLU A 73 3.35 -6.64 8.68
C GLU A 73 3.65 -5.53 7.68
N VAL A 74 3.27 -5.74 6.41
CA VAL A 74 3.54 -4.78 5.33
C VAL A 74 2.91 -3.45 5.74
N PRO A 75 3.66 -2.34 5.83
CA PRO A 75 3.06 -1.06 6.17
C PRO A 75 2.37 -0.48 4.95
N CYS A 76 1.51 0.52 5.17
CA CYS A 76 1.02 1.40 4.11
C CYS A 76 1.48 2.83 4.35
N PHE A 77 1.15 3.74 3.44
CA PHE A 77 1.31 5.17 3.65
C PHE A 77 0.02 5.95 3.37
N VAL A 78 -0.09 7.11 3.99
CA VAL A 78 -1.04 8.16 3.59
C VAL A 78 -0.28 9.33 2.98
N LEU A 79 -0.93 10.09 2.11
CA LEU A 79 -0.37 11.33 1.58
C LEU A 79 -0.90 12.52 2.37
N GLU A 80 0.01 13.34 2.86
CA GLU A 80 -0.28 14.57 3.59
C GLU A 80 0.28 15.77 2.81
N GLU A 81 -0.52 16.81 2.64
CA GLU A 81 -0.11 18.03 1.97
C GLU A 81 0.85 18.82 2.88
N SER A 82 2.04 19.14 2.36
CA SER A 82 3.07 19.93 3.05
C SER A 82 3.58 21.05 2.13
N GLU A 83 3.88 22.21 2.71
CA GLU A 83 4.56 23.29 2.00
C GLU A 83 6.07 23.02 1.97
N GLU A 84 6.59 22.65 0.80
CA GLU A 84 7.98 22.27 0.61
C GLU A 84 8.68 23.15 -0.42
N CYS A 85 10.01 23.12 -0.39
CA CYS A 85 10.79 23.75 -1.44
C CYS A 85 10.74 22.93 -2.73
N ILE A 86 10.09 23.46 -3.76
CA ILE A 86 9.94 22.79 -5.06
C ILE A 86 10.88 23.35 -6.12
N GLN A 87 11.60 24.44 -5.81
CA GLN A 87 12.60 25.04 -6.69
C GLN A 87 13.74 25.61 -5.86
N TRP A 88 14.95 25.17 -6.17
CA TRP A 88 16.17 25.56 -5.45
C TRP A 88 17.00 26.54 -6.27
N HIS A 89 17.61 27.51 -5.59
CA HIS A 89 18.70 28.28 -6.18
C HIS A 89 19.97 27.43 -6.31
N TRP A 90 20.78 27.68 -7.34
CA TRP A 90 22.02 26.92 -7.56
C TRP A 90 23.08 27.17 -6.47
N TRP A 91 23.09 28.35 -5.85
CA TRP A 91 23.97 28.69 -4.73
C TRP A 91 23.44 28.22 -3.37
N GLY A 92 22.30 27.51 -3.35
CA GLY A 92 21.61 27.07 -2.14
C GLY A 92 20.51 28.03 -1.69
N GLY A 93 19.59 27.49 -0.88
CA GLY A 93 18.36 28.16 -0.47
C GLY A 93 17.19 27.91 -1.43
N CYS A 94 15.97 28.07 -0.90
CA CYS A 94 14.76 27.86 -1.67
C CYS A 94 14.37 29.11 -2.47
N GLU A 95 14.15 28.94 -3.77
CA GLU A 95 13.61 30.00 -4.64
C GLU A 95 12.08 30.07 -4.53
N ARG A 96 11.41 28.90 -4.47
CA ARG A 96 9.95 28.83 -4.46
C ARG A 96 9.44 27.63 -3.67
N TYR A 97 8.49 27.93 -2.79
CA TYR A 97 7.72 26.93 -2.06
C TYR A 97 6.43 26.55 -2.80
N GLY A 98 5.94 25.35 -2.53
CA GLY A 98 4.63 24.91 -2.99
C GLY A 98 4.14 23.70 -2.22
N VAL A 99 2.82 23.49 -2.27
CA VAL A 99 2.18 22.38 -1.61
C VAL A 99 2.43 21.10 -2.42
N VAL A 100 2.98 20.09 -1.76
CA VAL A 100 3.24 18.77 -2.35
C VAL A 100 2.73 17.65 -1.41
N PRO A 101 2.31 16.51 -1.97
CA PRO A 101 1.93 15.35 -1.17
C PRO A 101 3.19 14.61 -0.68
N LEU A 102 3.34 14.49 0.64
CA LEU A 102 4.39 13.70 1.28
C LEU A 102 3.80 12.44 1.90
N ALA A 103 4.52 11.34 1.80
CA ALA A 103 4.10 10.07 2.36
C ALA A 103 4.45 9.98 3.85
N ARG A 104 3.45 9.67 4.67
CA ARG A 104 3.63 9.26 6.06
C ARG A 104 3.30 7.78 6.20
N MET A 105 4.26 7.01 6.68
CA MET A 105 4.12 5.57 6.90
C MET A 105 3.16 5.29 8.07
N VAL A 106 2.33 4.27 7.92
CA VAL A 106 1.31 3.86 8.90
C VAL A 106 1.41 2.35 9.10
N GLN A 107 1.35 1.92 10.37
CA GLN A 107 1.20 0.51 10.71
C GLN A 107 -0.26 0.09 10.55
N GLN A 108 -0.48 -1.06 9.92
CA GLN A 108 -1.81 -1.51 9.52
C GLN A 108 -2.53 -2.27 10.62
N ASN A 109 -3.85 -2.38 10.48
CA ASN A 109 -4.67 -3.27 11.29
C ASN A 109 -4.44 -4.73 10.88
N GLN A 110 -4.42 -5.63 11.86
CA GLN A 110 -4.27 -7.06 11.63
C GLN A 110 -5.43 -7.66 10.82
N TYR A 111 -5.15 -8.74 10.10
CA TYR A 111 -6.13 -9.59 9.44
C TYR A 111 -6.65 -10.64 10.42
N HIS A 112 -7.97 -10.70 10.58
CA HIS A 112 -8.65 -11.69 11.40
C HIS A 112 -9.64 -12.46 10.52
N PRO A 113 -9.31 -13.71 10.13
CA PRO A 113 -10.23 -14.54 9.39
C PRO A 113 -11.52 -14.76 10.18
N SER A 114 -12.67 -14.67 9.54
CA SER A 114 -13.90 -15.24 10.09
C SER A 114 -13.77 -16.76 10.12
N LEU A 115 -14.28 -17.40 11.18
CA LEU A 115 -14.42 -18.85 11.20
C LEU A 115 -15.22 -19.29 9.96
N PRO A 116 -14.84 -20.40 9.29
CA PRO A 116 -15.65 -20.94 8.20
C PRO A 116 -17.07 -21.18 8.74
N ALA A 117 -18.09 -20.75 8.01
CA ALA A 117 -19.46 -21.16 8.33
C ALA A 117 -19.53 -22.68 8.20
N GLU A 118 -19.95 -23.37 9.26
CA GLU A 118 -20.28 -24.81 9.26
C GLU A 118 -21.34 -25.16 8.22
#